data_AF-R2SHX5-F1
#
_entry.id   AF-R2SHX5-F1
#
_cell.length_a   1.000
_cell.length_b   1.000
_cell.length_c   1.000
_cell.angle_alpha   90.00
_cell.angle_beta   90.00
_cell.angle_gamma   90.00
#
_symmetry.space_group_name_H-M   'P 1'
#
loop_
_entity.id
_entity.type
_entity.pdbx_description
1 polymer ?
#
loop_
_entity_poly.entity_id
_entity_poly.type
_entity_poly.pdbx_seq_one_letter_code
_entity_poly.pdbx_strand_id
1 'polypeptide(L)'
;MKQVYSWNEHELKTKRQLPTKPKIKLVDDQQLRAQLELTLEELPHALLAEWALEQSLVYLRYLDPPLQKDKRIAQSINVLKQRVKEACSAHELRQAGFMANELAQESSSLLSKYAARVFAQAIASGHMRGHALVSADYGIKVINELFPNDLLQVRQQREAQLALARHYLTRKK
;
A
#
# COMPACT_ATOMS: atom_id res chain seq x y z
N MET A 1 17.76 -13.84 -3.53
CA MET A 1 16.65 -13.15 -4.21
C MET A 1 17.18 -11.83 -4.74
N LYS A 2 16.95 -11.48 -6.02
CA LYS A 2 17.53 -10.26 -6.59
C LYS A 2 16.88 -9.01 -5.96
N GLN A 3 17.67 -8.24 -5.22
CA GLN A 3 17.24 -6.96 -4.65
C GLN A 3 17.25 -5.87 -5.74
N VAL A 4 16.32 -5.95 -6.68
CA VAL A 4 16.17 -4.93 -7.73
C VAL A 4 15.34 -3.75 -7.25
N TYR A 5 15.70 -2.56 -7.68
CA TYR A 5 14.94 -1.35 -7.39
C TYR A 5 13.51 -1.43 -7.95
N SER A 6 13.33 -1.78 -9.23
CA SER A 6 12.00 -1.99 -9.80
C SER A 6 11.93 -3.20 -10.74
N TRP A 7 10.81 -3.92 -10.70
CA TRP A 7 10.40 -4.89 -11.71
C TRP A 7 9.76 -4.24 -12.96
N ASN A 8 9.51 -2.94 -12.92
CA ASN A 8 8.94 -2.18 -14.01
C ASN A 8 10.04 -1.37 -14.72
N GLU A 9 10.29 -1.65 -16.00
CA GLU A 9 11.35 -0.99 -16.78
C GLU A 9 11.15 0.53 -16.91
N HIS A 10 9.91 1.01 -16.96
CA HIS A 10 9.62 2.43 -17.04
C HIS A 10 10.09 3.14 -15.77
N GLU A 11 9.85 2.56 -14.58
CA GLU A 11 10.32 3.11 -13.31
C GLU A 11 11.86 3.11 -13.16
N LEU A 12 12.58 2.27 -13.92
CA LEU A 12 14.05 2.30 -13.98
C LEU A 12 14.58 3.44 -14.86
N LYS A 13 13.84 3.81 -15.91
CA LYS A 13 14.25 4.84 -16.88
C LYS A 13 13.82 6.25 -16.48
N THR A 14 12.78 6.37 -15.65
CA THR A 14 12.20 7.66 -15.27
C THR A 14 12.70 8.12 -13.91
N LYS A 15 13.36 9.29 -13.87
CA LYS A 15 13.65 9.98 -12.60
C LYS A 15 12.39 10.68 -12.10
N ARG A 16 11.93 10.33 -10.89
CA ARG A 16 10.84 11.03 -10.20
C ARG A 16 11.39 12.16 -9.35
N GLN A 17 10.69 13.30 -9.34
CA GLN A 17 10.94 14.36 -8.37
C GLN A 17 10.21 14.01 -7.07
N LEU A 18 10.97 13.95 -5.98
CA LEU A 18 10.46 13.66 -4.63
C LEU A 18 10.57 14.93 -3.76
N PRO A 19 9.67 15.12 -2.78
CA PRO A 19 8.47 14.32 -2.52
C PRO A 19 7.36 14.57 -3.57
N THR A 20 6.56 13.54 -3.86
CA THR A 20 5.43 13.66 -4.78
C THR A 20 4.21 14.25 -4.08
N LYS A 21 3.33 14.89 -4.85
CA LYS A 21 2.02 15.33 -4.35
C LYS A 21 1.11 14.11 -4.10
N PRO A 22 0.30 14.12 -3.01
CA PRO A 22 -0.72 13.08 -2.81
C PRO A 22 -1.66 12.93 -4.01
N LYS A 23 -1.95 11.68 -4.38
CA LYS A 23 -2.88 11.37 -5.49
C LYS A 23 -4.35 11.43 -5.06
N ILE A 24 -4.62 11.57 -3.76
CA ILE A 24 -5.94 11.63 -3.18
C ILE A 24 -6.02 12.82 -2.22
N LYS A 25 -7.24 13.27 -1.88
CA LYS A 25 -7.47 14.31 -0.88
C LYS A 25 -7.51 13.71 0.53
N LEU A 26 -6.59 14.12 1.40
CA LEU A 26 -6.55 13.75 2.81
C LEU A 26 -6.06 14.91 3.68
N VAL A 27 -6.40 14.87 4.97
CA VAL A 27 -5.79 15.73 6.00
C VAL A 27 -4.60 14.96 6.56
N ASP A 28 -3.40 15.52 6.40
CA ASP A 28 -2.15 14.76 6.59
C ASP A 28 -1.03 15.61 7.20
N ASP A 29 -0.03 14.94 7.76
CA ASP A 29 1.26 15.53 8.08
C ASP A 29 2.20 15.41 6.87
N GLN A 30 2.37 16.53 6.15
CA GLN A 30 3.15 16.57 4.90
C GLN A 30 4.63 16.23 5.11
N GLN A 31 5.20 16.55 6.27
CA GLN A 31 6.60 16.26 6.55
C GLN A 31 6.80 14.77 6.77
N LEU A 32 5.95 14.13 7.58
CA LEU A 32 6.04 12.69 7.81
C LEU A 32 5.73 11.89 6.55
N ARG A 33 4.78 12.34 5.71
CA ARG A 33 4.52 11.71 4.41
C ARG A 33 5.74 11.77 3.49
N ALA A 34 6.41 12.91 3.40
CA ALA A 34 7.63 13.06 2.60
C ALA A 34 8.76 12.16 3.12
N GLN A 35 8.95 12.10 4.44
CA GLN A 35 9.94 11.19 5.05
C GLN A 35 9.63 9.72 4.75
N LEU A 36 8.35 9.32 4.82
CA LEU A 36 7.93 7.98 4.45
C LEU A 36 8.27 7.69 2.98
N GLU A 37 7.90 8.58 2.05
CA GLU A 37 8.20 8.40 0.63
C GLU A 37 9.70 8.22 0.36
N LEU A 38 10.55 9.06 0.94
CA LEU A 38 12.01 8.94 0.82
C LEU A 38 12.52 7.59 1.37
N THR A 39 11.97 7.15 2.51
CA THR A 39 12.34 5.85 3.12
C THR A 39 11.92 4.67 2.25
N LEU A 40 10.72 4.73 1.66
CA LEU A 40 10.22 3.68 0.76
C LEU A 40 11.02 3.58 -0.53
N GLU A 41 11.59 4.70 -1.01
CA GLU A 41 12.41 4.69 -2.22
C GLU A 41 13.72 3.92 -2.07
N GLU A 42 14.22 3.74 -0.85
CA GLU A 42 15.41 2.95 -0.57
C GLU A 42 15.16 1.43 -0.57
N LEU A 43 13.90 1.01 -0.47
CA LEU A 43 13.51 -0.40 -0.44
C LEU A 43 13.57 -1.03 -1.85
N PRO A 44 14.18 -2.23 -1.99
CA PRO A 44 13.98 -3.07 -3.17
C PRO A 44 12.50 -3.35 -3.41
N HIS A 45 12.09 -3.52 -4.68
CA HIS A 45 10.66 -3.67 -5.05
C HIS A 45 9.96 -4.78 -4.26
N ALA A 46 10.63 -5.92 -4.05
CA ALA A 46 10.12 -7.04 -3.27
C ALA A 46 9.78 -6.65 -1.82
N LEU A 47 10.73 -6.00 -1.12
CA LEU A 47 10.54 -5.57 0.26
C LEU A 47 9.51 -4.44 0.36
N LEU A 48 9.47 -3.55 -0.64
CA LEU A 48 8.44 -2.50 -0.72
C LEU A 48 7.03 -3.10 -0.84
N ALA A 49 6.87 -4.14 -1.66
CA ALA A 49 5.59 -4.81 -1.85
C ALA A 49 5.16 -5.60 -0.59
N GLU A 50 6.10 -6.26 0.08
CA GLU A 50 5.85 -6.89 1.37
C GLU A 50 5.45 -5.87 2.45
N TRP A 51 6.18 -4.75 2.56
CA TRP A 51 5.85 -3.65 3.46
C TRP A 51 4.45 -3.09 3.21
N ALA A 52 4.11 -2.84 1.93
CA ALA A 52 2.82 -2.29 1.55
C ALA A 52 1.68 -3.26 1.92
N LEU A 53 1.90 -4.56 1.72
CA LEU A 53 0.96 -5.58 2.16
C LEU A 53 0.82 -5.57 3.68
N GLU A 54 1.91 -5.66 4.45
CA GLU A 54 1.87 -5.75 5.91
C GLU A 54 1.12 -4.57 6.54
N GLN A 55 1.44 -3.34 6.14
CA GLN A 55 0.75 -2.16 6.68
C GLN A 55 -0.74 -2.12 6.32
N SER A 56 -1.15 -2.76 5.22
CA SER A 56 -2.54 -2.76 4.78
C SER A 56 -3.45 -3.71 5.57
N LEU A 57 -2.88 -4.79 6.14
CA LEU A 57 -3.67 -5.89 6.71
C LEU A 57 -4.52 -5.47 7.91
N VAL A 58 -4.04 -4.52 8.72
CA VAL A 58 -4.79 -4.01 9.89
C VAL A 58 -6.12 -3.37 9.49
N TYR A 59 -6.22 -2.85 8.27
CA TYR A 59 -7.43 -2.17 7.80
C TYR A 59 -8.52 -3.13 7.33
N LEU A 60 -8.21 -4.40 7.08
CA LEU A 60 -9.21 -5.39 6.66
C LEU A 60 -10.35 -5.55 7.69
N ARG A 61 -10.08 -5.24 8.97
CA ARG A 61 -11.09 -5.23 10.04
C ARG A 61 -12.21 -4.21 9.85
N TYR A 62 -11.98 -3.20 9.00
CA TYR A 62 -12.92 -2.13 8.70
C TYR A 62 -13.73 -2.37 7.42
N LEU A 63 -13.53 -3.50 6.75
CA LEU A 63 -14.41 -3.89 5.66
C LEU A 63 -15.82 -4.17 6.20
N ASP A 64 -16.82 -3.97 5.35
CA ASP A 64 -18.20 -4.36 5.68
C ASP A 64 -18.25 -5.87 5.98
N PRO A 65 -19.10 -6.34 6.91
CA PRO A 65 -19.05 -7.72 7.42
C PRO A 65 -19.01 -8.83 6.35
N PRO A 66 -19.78 -8.75 5.24
CA PRO A 66 -19.69 -9.75 4.17
C PRO A 66 -18.33 -9.80 3.47
N LEU A 67 -17.64 -8.67 3.38
CA LEU A 67 -16.36 -8.52 2.67
C LEU A 67 -15.16 -8.91 3.52
N GLN A 68 -15.26 -8.89 4.86
CA GLN A 68 -14.15 -9.24 5.76
C GLN A 68 -13.61 -10.66 5.57
N LYS A 69 -14.46 -11.59 5.10
CA LYS A 69 -14.12 -13.00 4.87
C LYS A 69 -14.11 -13.37 3.38
N ASP A 70 -14.10 -12.36 2.50
CA ASP A 70 -14.13 -12.59 1.07
C ASP A 70 -12.86 -13.30 0.59
N LYS A 71 -13.02 -14.37 -0.20
CA LYS A 71 -11.93 -15.17 -0.74
C LYS A 71 -10.92 -14.37 -1.56
N ARG A 72 -11.35 -13.26 -2.18
CA ARG A 72 -10.51 -12.37 -2.98
C ARG A 72 -9.34 -11.81 -2.18
N ILE A 73 -9.51 -11.62 -0.87
CA ILE A 73 -8.43 -11.18 0.03
C ILE A 73 -7.28 -12.19 0.00
N ALA A 74 -7.56 -13.46 0.31
CA ALA A 74 -6.55 -14.51 0.34
C ALA A 74 -5.95 -14.78 -1.05
N GLN A 75 -6.79 -14.74 -2.10
CA GLN A 75 -6.36 -14.92 -3.49
C GLN A 75 -5.36 -13.83 -3.93
N SER A 76 -5.68 -12.55 -3.71
CA SER A 76 -4.78 -11.46 -4.09
C SER A 76 -3.48 -11.45 -3.29
N ILE A 77 -3.52 -11.79 -2.00
CA ILE A 77 -2.30 -11.96 -1.18
C ILE A 77 -1.42 -13.07 -1.75
N ASN A 78 -2.01 -14.20 -2.13
CA ASN A 78 -1.25 -15.31 -2.69
C ASN A 78 -0.57 -14.94 -4.01
N VAL A 79 -1.27 -14.22 -4.89
CA VAL A 79 -0.67 -13.74 -6.15
C VAL A 79 0.47 -12.77 -5.88
N LEU A 80 0.33 -11.82 -4.95
CA LEU A 80 1.44 -10.91 -4.60
C LEU A 80 2.65 -11.69 -4.06
N LYS A 81 2.43 -12.67 -3.18
CA LYS A 81 3.52 -13.54 -2.66
C LYS A 81 4.21 -14.33 -3.78
N GLN A 82 3.46 -14.81 -4.76
CA GLN A 82 4.03 -15.47 -5.94
C GLN A 82 4.82 -14.48 -6.80
N ARG A 83 4.32 -13.24 -6.99
CA ARG A 83 5.04 -12.19 -7.71
C ARG A 83 6.39 -11.92 -7.08
N VAL A 84 6.39 -11.73 -5.76
CA VAL A 84 7.61 -11.50 -4.96
C VAL A 84 8.61 -12.63 -5.23
N LYS A 85 8.17 -13.89 -5.25
CA LYS A 85 9.00 -15.07 -5.57
C LYS A 85 9.32 -15.26 -7.06
N GLU A 86 9.01 -14.29 -7.92
CA GLU A 86 9.16 -14.36 -9.39
C GLU A 86 8.37 -15.53 -10.03
N ALA A 87 7.33 -16.03 -9.35
CA ALA A 87 6.51 -17.17 -9.75
C ALA A 87 5.19 -16.79 -10.43
N CYS A 88 4.89 -15.50 -10.59
CA CYS A 88 3.77 -15.03 -11.40
C CYS A 88 4.13 -13.84 -12.29
N SER A 89 3.41 -13.70 -13.39
CA SER A 89 3.56 -12.61 -14.34
C SER A 89 3.04 -11.28 -13.79
N ALA A 90 3.46 -10.18 -14.42
CA ALA A 90 2.91 -8.85 -14.13
C ALA A 90 1.42 -8.75 -14.52
N HIS A 91 0.98 -9.51 -15.54
CA HIS A 91 -0.42 -9.56 -15.96
C HIS A 91 -1.30 -10.21 -14.88
N GLU A 92 -0.90 -11.37 -14.35
CA GLU A 92 -1.63 -12.05 -13.25
C GLU A 92 -1.72 -11.16 -12.01
N LEU A 93 -0.62 -10.47 -11.66
CA LEU A 93 -0.66 -9.53 -10.55
C LEU A 93 -1.65 -8.37 -10.80
N ARG A 94 -1.65 -7.82 -12.01
CA ARG A 94 -2.59 -6.74 -12.36
C ARG A 94 -4.04 -7.20 -12.19
N GLN A 95 -4.36 -8.43 -12.60
CA GLN A 95 -5.69 -9.01 -12.38
C GLN A 95 -6.01 -9.18 -10.89
N ALA A 96 -5.05 -9.62 -10.08
CA ALA A 96 -5.23 -9.68 -8.62
C ALA A 96 -5.45 -8.29 -7.98
N GLY A 97 -4.82 -7.25 -8.52
CA GLY A 97 -5.06 -5.86 -8.11
C GLY A 97 -6.47 -5.38 -8.45
N PHE A 98 -6.99 -5.72 -9.64
CA PHE A 98 -8.37 -5.43 -10.00
C PHE A 98 -9.37 -6.17 -9.11
N MET A 99 -9.15 -7.47 -8.89
CA MET A 99 -9.94 -8.30 -7.97
C MET A 99 -9.97 -7.72 -6.55
N ALA A 100 -8.84 -7.26 -6.02
CA ALA A 100 -8.80 -6.59 -4.72
C ALA A 100 -9.55 -5.25 -4.73
N ASN A 101 -9.56 -4.53 -5.86
CA ASN A 101 -10.27 -3.26 -5.98
C ASN A 101 -11.80 -3.42 -6.10
N GLU A 102 -12.30 -4.57 -6.54
CA GLU A 102 -13.75 -4.86 -6.54
C GLU A 102 -14.34 -4.80 -5.12
N LEU A 103 -13.58 -5.21 -4.09
CA LEU A 103 -13.98 -5.05 -2.68
C LEU A 103 -14.35 -3.59 -2.36
N ALA A 104 -13.63 -2.63 -2.91
CA ALA A 104 -13.92 -1.20 -2.73
C ALA A 104 -15.13 -0.73 -3.54
N GLN A 105 -15.44 -1.37 -4.66
CA GLN A 105 -16.61 -1.07 -5.48
C GLN A 105 -17.89 -1.59 -4.82
N GLU A 106 -17.81 -2.75 -4.18
CA GLU A 106 -18.92 -3.41 -3.47
C GLU A 106 -19.12 -2.91 -2.03
N SER A 107 -18.20 -2.10 -1.53
CA SER A 107 -18.31 -1.49 -0.20
C SER A 107 -19.49 -0.53 -0.12
N SER A 108 -20.33 -0.74 0.89
CA SER A 108 -21.49 0.08 1.23
C SER A 108 -21.12 1.31 2.05
N SER A 109 -20.13 1.20 2.94
CA SER A 109 -19.64 2.32 3.76
C SER A 109 -18.38 2.97 3.16
N LEU A 110 -18.19 4.28 3.43
CA LEU A 110 -16.95 4.98 3.04
C LEU A 110 -15.72 4.40 3.74
N LEU A 111 -15.86 4.05 5.02
CA LEU A 111 -14.81 3.42 5.80
C LEU A 111 -14.36 2.09 5.17
N SER A 112 -15.30 1.20 4.83
CA SER A 112 -15.01 -0.05 4.14
C SER A 112 -14.38 0.18 2.76
N LYS A 113 -14.91 1.15 1.98
CA LYS A 113 -14.36 1.52 0.68
C LYS A 113 -12.90 1.98 0.77
N TYR A 114 -12.57 2.81 1.75
CA TYR A 114 -11.20 3.27 1.95
C TYR A 114 -10.29 2.16 2.45
N ALA A 115 -10.73 1.33 3.39
CA ALA A 115 -10.00 0.15 3.86
C ALA A 115 -9.68 -0.83 2.71
N ALA A 116 -10.67 -1.13 1.86
CA ALA A 116 -10.48 -1.94 0.66
C ALA A 116 -9.47 -1.32 -0.31
N ARG A 117 -9.46 0.01 -0.46
CA ARG A 117 -8.47 0.70 -1.30
C ARG A 117 -7.06 0.68 -0.71
N VAL A 118 -6.88 0.69 0.61
CA VAL A 118 -5.56 0.44 1.23
C VAL A 118 -5.01 -0.89 0.70
N PHE A 119 -5.81 -1.95 0.85
CA PHE A 119 -5.44 -3.30 0.44
C PHE A 119 -5.21 -3.42 -1.07
N ALA A 120 -6.12 -2.92 -1.91
CA ALA A 120 -5.98 -3.01 -3.36
C ALA A 120 -4.71 -2.31 -3.89
N GLN A 121 -4.37 -1.15 -3.33
CA GLN A 121 -3.14 -0.44 -3.67
C GLN A 121 -1.89 -1.18 -3.18
N ALA A 122 -1.97 -1.85 -2.03
CA ALA A 122 -0.89 -2.71 -1.56
C ALA A 122 -0.63 -3.87 -2.52
N ILE A 123 -1.67 -4.53 -3.04
CA ILE A 123 -1.53 -5.58 -4.08
C ILE A 123 -0.93 -5.00 -5.37
N ALA A 124 -1.41 -3.84 -5.81
CA ALA A 124 -0.91 -3.16 -7.00
C ALA A 124 0.56 -2.69 -6.88
N SER A 125 1.12 -2.60 -5.67
CA SER A 125 2.52 -2.22 -5.44
C SER A 125 3.51 -3.16 -6.08
N GLY A 126 3.19 -4.45 -6.24
CA GLY A 126 4.05 -5.39 -6.97
C GLY A 126 4.07 -5.17 -8.49
N HIS A 127 3.22 -4.27 -9.02
CA HIS A 127 3.23 -3.89 -10.42
C HIS A 127 4.00 -2.58 -10.62
N MET A 128 3.74 -1.59 -9.77
CA MET A 128 4.47 -0.32 -9.75
C MET A 128 4.70 0.14 -8.31
N ARG A 129 5.93 0.56 -8.02
CA ARG A 129 6.36 0.99 -6.68
C ARG A 129 5.47 2.07 -6.09
N GLY A 130 5.03 3.01 -6.94
CA GLY A 130 4.22 4.16 -6.52
C GLY A 130 2.89 3.81 -5.85
N HIS A 131 2.35 2.60 -6.04
CA HIS A 131 1.13 2.18 -5.34
C HIS A 131 1.35 1.95 -3.83
N ALA A 132 2.58 1.68 -3.38
CA ALA A 132 2.89 1.52 -1.96
C ALA A 132 2.58 2.79 -1.15
N LEU A 133 3.03 3.96 -1.62
CA LEU A 133 2.73 5.24 -0.97
C LEU A 133 1.22 5.57 -1.04
N VAL A 134 0.56 5.26 -2.16
CA VAL A 134 -0.89 5.47 -2.31
C VAL A 134 -1.68 4.59 -1.34
N SER A 135 -1.23 3.34 -1.11
CA SER A 135 -1.80 2.46 -0.09
C SER A 135 -1.71 3.10 1.30
N ALA A 136 -0.53 3.61 1.66
CA ALA A 136 -0.32 4.32 2.92
C ALA A 136 -1.17 5.60 3.06
N ASP A 137 -1.34 6.36 1.97
CA ASP A 137 -2.22 7.53 1.92
C ASP A 137 -3.69 7.16 2.15
N TYR A 138 -4.17 6.04 1.59
CA TYR A 138 -5.50 5.53 1.93
C TYR A 138 -5.59 5.09 3.40
N GLY A 139 -4.50 4.62 4.00
CA GLY A 139 -4.44 4.34 5.44
C GLY A 139 -4.75 5.59 6.26
N ILE A 140 -4.17 6.74 5.89
CA ILE A 140 -4.53 8.03 6.49
C ILE A 140 -5.96 8.44 6.16
N LYS A 141 -6.46 8.13 4.96
CA LYS A 141 -7.85 8.40 4.62
C LYS A 141 -8.82 7.64 5.53
N VAL A 142 -8.50 6.40 5.92
CA VAL A 142 -9.23 5.64 6.94
C VAL A 142 -9.15 6.33 8.30
N ILE A 143 -7.97 6.81 8.70
CA ILE A 143 -7.81 7.55 9.96
C ILE A 143 -8.63 8.85 9.97
N ASN A 144 -8.66 9.61 8.87
CA ASN A 144 -9.48 10.82 8.76
C ASN A 144 -10.98 10.53 8.90
N GLU A 145 -11.43 9.33 8.48
CA GLU A 145 -12.83 8.91 8.62
C GLU A 145 -13.16 8.49 10.06
N LEU A 146 -12.24 7.76 10.72
CA LEU A 146 -12.40 7.32 12.11
C LEU A 146 -12.27 8.46 13.12
N PHE A 147 -11.37 9.41 12.85
CA PHE A 147 -11.02 10.51 13.74
C PHE A 147 -11.00 11.83 12.95
N PRO A 148 -12.18 12.40 12.65
CA PRO A 148 -12.28 13.62 11.85
C PRO A 148 -11.49 14.78 12.47
N ASN A 149 -10.63 15.41 11.65
CA ASN A 149 -9.77 16.55 12.03
C ASN A 149 -8.77 16.28 13.17
N ASP A 150 -8.50 15.02 13.50
CA ASP A 150 -7.51 14.66 14.52
C ASP A 150 -6.11 14.47 13.91
N LEU A 151 -5.30 15.54 13.95
CA LEU A 151 -3.92 15.48 13.47
C LEU A 151 -3.00 14.62 14.34
N LEU A 152 -3.33 14.35 15.60
CA LEU A 152 -2.53 13.47 16.45
C LEU A 152 -2.64 12.04 15.95
N GLN A 153 -3.86 11.56 15.67
CA GLN A 153 -4.09 10.22 15.11
C GLN A 153 -3.45 10.04 13.74
N VAL A 154 -3.46 11.08 12.89
CA VAL A 154 -2.77 11.09 11.60
C VAL A 154 -1.25 10.92 11.77
N ARG A 155 -0.63 11.69 12.68
CA ARG A 155 0.80 11.61 12.95
C ARG A 155 1.22 10.25 13.48
N GLN A 156 0.49 9.72 14.46
CA GLN A 156 0.73 8.39 15.00
C GLN A 156 0.69 7.32 13.90
N GLN A 157 -0.28 7.41 12.98
CA GLN A 157 -0.35 6.46 11.87
C GLN A 157 0.83 6.60 10.89
N ARG A 158 1.28 7.82 10.59
CA ARG A 158 2.47 8.05 9.75
C ARG A 158 3.74 7.55 10.42
N GLU A 159 3.90 7.78 11.71
CA GLU A 159 5.02 7.27 12.50
C GLU A 159 5.05 5.74 12.51
N ALA A 160 3.89 5.08 12.66
CA ALA A 160 3.78 3.62 12.56
C ALA A 160 4.19 3.11 11.16
N GLN A 161 3.72 3.75 10.09
CA GLN A 161 4.11 3.41 8.72
C GLN A 161 5.62 3.56 8.49
N LEU A 162 6.20 4.65 9.01
CA LEU A 162 7.63 4.95 8.91
C LEU A 162 8.49 3.97 9.73
N ALA A 163 8.05 3.64 10.95
CA ALA A 163 8.71 2.65 11.80
C ALA A 163 8.77 1.28 11.11
N LEU A 164 7.66 0.85 10.49
CA LEU A 164 7.62 -0.37 9.71
C LEU A 164 8.54 -0.31 8.48
N ALA A 165 8.56 0.82 7.76
CA ALA A 165 9.46 0.99 6.61
C ALA A 165 10.94 0.90 7.02
N ARG A 166 11.30 1.53 8.14
CA ARG A 166 12.65 1.46 8.72
C ARG A 166 13.00 0.03 9.16
N HIS A 167 12.06 -0.71 9.73
CA HIS A 167 12.27 -2.12 10.04
C HIS A 167 12.62 -2.92 8.77
N TYR A 168 11.90 -2.71 7.68
CA TYR A 168 12.19 -3.37 6.39
C TYR A 168 13.55 -2.98 5.79
N LEU A 169 14.02 -1.74 6.00
CA LEU A 169 15.37 -1.35 5.58
C LEU A 169 16.47 -2.16 6.28
N THR A 170 16.24 -2.58 7.54
CA THR A 170 17.21 -3.45 8.23
C THR A 170 17.29 -4.86 7.61
N ARG A 171 16.23 -5.31 6.92
CA ARG A 171 16.14 -6.60 6.21
C ARG A 171 16.78 -6.58 4.82
N LYS A 172 17.28 -5.42 4.37
CA LYS A 172 18.02 -5.27 3.10
C LYS A 172 19.41 -5.95 3.14
N LYS A 173 19.94 -6.23 4.34
CA LYS A 173 21.26 -6.83 4.53
C LYS A 173 21.36 -8.26 3.98
#